data_AF-A0A553WCK3-F1
#
_entry.id   AF-A0A553WCK3-F1
#
_cell.length_a   1.000
_cell.length_b   1.000
_cell.length_c   1.000
_cell.angle_alpha   90.00
_cell.angle_beta   90.00
_cell.angle_gamma   90.00
#
_symmetry.space_group_name_H-M   'P 1'
#
loop_
_entity.id
_entity.type
_entity.pdbx_description
1 polymer ?
#
loop_
_entity_poly.entity_id
_entity_poly.type
_entity_poly.pdbx_seq_one_letter_code
_entity_poly.pdbx_strand_id
1 'polypeptide(L)'
;MKFIKIATILLSLIALLTGAMDVIVGVAGQANIGVGAAAAAPIDPILDSQVRFLGAVWFGLGAIQLVCLRDMHRFGGILQLCFVIVVLGGIGRAMSLLQVGYPTSGIGSTFITFALVIELAVVPLAWAMLRKMTLVGERK
;
A
#
# COMPACT_ATOMS: atom_id res chain seq x y z
N MET A 1 1.30 21.34 -0.81
CA MET A 1 0.03 20.78 -1.35
C MET A 1 0.20 19.87 -2.57
N LYS A 2 0.85 20.32 -3.66
CA LYS A 2 0.95 19.52 -4.90
C LYS A 2 1.57 18.14 -4.67
N PHE A 3 2.68 18.08 -3.92
CA PHE A 3 3.34 16.81 -3.58
C PHE A 3 2.42 15.81 -2.86
N ILE A 4 1.77 16.22 -1.75
CA ILE A 4 0.86 15.35 -0.99
C ILE A 4 -0.24 14.81 -1.90
N LYS A 5 -0.87 15.68 -2.72
CA LYS A 5 -1.91 15.25 -3.66
C LYS A 5 -1.39 14.21 -4.65
N ILE A 6 -0.24 14.46 -5.28
CA ILE A 6 0.36 13.53 -6.25
C ILE A 6 0.70 12.20 -5.58
N ALA A 7 1.36 12.24 -4.41
CA ALA A 7 1.72 11.04 -3.66
C ALA A 7 0.47 10.23 -3.27
N THR A 8 -0.58 10.88 -2.76
CA THR A 8 -1.85 10.22 -2.45
C THR A 8 -2.50 9.63 -3.70
N ILE A 9 -2.59 10.37 -4.81
CA ILE A 9 -3.18 9.86 -6.07
C ILE A 9 -2.42 8.60 -6.53
N LEU A 10 -1.10 8.65 -6.59
CA LEU A 10 -0.29 7.52 -7.04
C LEU A 10 -0.46 6.32 -6.12
N LEU A 11 -0.41 6.54 -4.80
CA LEU A 11 -0.62 5.49 -3.81
C LEU A 11 -2.01 4.88 -3.90
N SER A 12 -3.05 5.69 -4.08
CA SER A 12 -4.43 5.21 -4.25
C SER A 12 -4.60 4.42 -5.53
N LEU A 13 -4.00 4.85 -6.64
CA LEU A 13 -4.06 4.11 -7.90
C LEU A 13 -3.34 2.77 -7.79
N ILE A 14 -2.16 2.74 -7.17
CA ILE A 14 -1.46 1.47 -6.86
C ILE A 14 -2.37 0.58 -6.02
N ALA A 15 -2.99 1.13 -4.96
CA ALA A 15 -3.84 0.37 -4.06
C ALA A 15 -5.08 -0.22 -4.72
N LEU A 16 -5.76 0.58 -5.54
CA LEU A 16 -6.92 0.14 -6.30
C LEU A 16 -6.54 -0.90 -7.34
N LEU A 17 -5.45 -0.72 -8.08
CA LEU A 17 -5.06 -1.65 -9.13
C LEU A 17 -4.58 -2.98 -8.55
N THR A 18 -3.63 -2.96 -7.61
CA THR A 18 -3.10 -4.21 -7.04
C THR A 18 -4.12 -4.90 -6.14
N GLY A 19 -4.91 -4.13 -5.37
CA GLY A 19 -5.99 -4.68 -4.56
C GLY A 19 -7.09 -5.33 -5.40
N ALA A 20 -7.49 -4.72 -6.53
CA ALA A 20 -8.44 -5.34 -7.45
C ALA A 20 -7.89 -6.62 -8.07
N MET A 21 -6.61 -6.64 -8.45
CA MET A 21 -5.94 -7.84 -8.94
C MET A 21 -5.96 -8.97 -7.90
N ASP A 22 -5.65 -8.68 -6.64
CA ASP A 22 -5.68 -9.67 -5.56
C ASP A 22 -7.10 -10.19 -5.30
N VAL A 23 -8.13 -9.33 -5.39
CA VAL A 23 -9.54 -9.75 -5.23
C VAL A 23 -10.01 -10.65 -6.37
N ILE A 24 -9.67 -10.30 -7.61
CA ILE A 24 -10.17 -11.00 -8.81
C ILE A 24 -9.39 -12.29 -9.03
N VAL A 25 -8.06 -12.21 -8.99
CA VAL A 25 -7.17 -13.31 -9.36
C VAL A 25 -6.81 -14.19 -8.17
N GLY A 26 -6.77 -13.62 -6.95
CA GLY A 26 -6.36 -14.35 -5.75
C GLY A 26 -4.85 -14.60 -5.73
N VAL A 27 -4.43 -15.68 -5.05
CA VAL A 27 -3.00 -15.99 -4.83
C VAL A 27 -2.24 -16.20 -6.15
N ALA A 28 -2.91 -16.66 -7.20
CA ALA A 28 -2.31 -16.84 -8.52
C ALA A 28 -1.76 -15.53 -9.12
N GLY A 29 -2.35 -14.38 -8.75
CA GLY A 29 -1.89 -13.06 -9.19
C GLY A 29 -0.49 -12.72 -8.70
N GLN A 30 -0.04 -13.35 -7.60
CA GLN A 30 1.28 -13.14 -7.01
C GLN A 30 2.42 -13.62 -7.92
N ALA A 31 2.14 -14.46 -8.92
CA ALA A 31 3.09 -14.81 -9.97
C ALA A 31 3.67 -13.58 -10.68
N ASN A 32 2.83 -12.57 -10.91
CA ASN A 32 3.19 -11.35 -11.65
C ASN A 32 4.14 -10.43 -10.89
N ILE A 33 4.24 -10.60 -9.57
CA ILE A 33 5.13 -9.79 -8.71
C ILE A 33 6.34 -10.58 -8.21
N GLY A 34 6.62 -11.75 -8.80
CA GLY A 34 7.88 -12.46 -8.60
C GLY A 34 7.81 -13.74 -7.77
N VAL A 35 6.62 -14.21 -7.36
CA VAL A 35 6.44 -15.53 -6.73
C VAL A 35 6.64 -16.68 -7.75
N GLY A 36 6.44 -16.41 -9.04
CA GLY A 36 6.70 -17.36 -10.12
C GLY A 36 5.83 -18.62 -10.03
N ALA A 37 6.40 -19.77 -10.40
CA ALA A 37 5.67 -21.05 -10.48
C ALA A 37 5.09 -21.51 -9.13
N ALA A 38 5.59 -21.02 -8.00
CA ALA A 38 5.04 -21.33 -6.68
C ALA A 38 3.61 -20.78 -6.49
N ALA A 39 3.24 -19.72 -7.22
CA ALA A 39 1.86 -19.20 -7.23
C ALA A 39 0.90 -20.04 -8.08
N ALA A 40 1.41 -21.01 -8.85
CA ALA A 40 0.63 -21.94 -9.68
C ALA A 40 0.54 -23.35 -9.09
N ALA A 41 1.12 -23.58 -7.90
CA ALA A 41 0.94 -24.82 -7.14
C ALA A 41 -0.54 -25.03 -6.76
N PRO A 42 -0.97 -26.24 -6.31
CA PRO A 42 -2.34 -26.43 -5.83
C PRO A 42 -2.70 -25.35 -4.82
N ILE A 43 -3.68 -24.52 -5.18
CA ILE A 43 -4.02 -23.32 -4.43
C ILE A 43 -4.68 -23.76 -3.13
N ASP A 44 -3.99 -23.52 -2.01
CA ASP A 44 -4.59 -23.68 -0.68
C ASP A 44 -5.76 -22.70 -0.54
N PRO A 45 -7.01 -23.17 -0.32
CA PRO A 45 -8.18 -22.30 -0.28
C PRO A 45 -8.15 -21.28 0.86
N ILE A 46 -7.48 -21.59 1.98
CA ILE A 46 -7.33 -20.66 3.10
C ILE A 46 -6.40 -19.53 2.66
N LEU A 47 -5.25 -19.85 2.09
CA LEU A 47 -4.30 -18.85 1.58
C LEU A 47 -4.93 -17.95 0.52
N ASP A 48 -5.65 -18.52 -0.45
CA ASP A 48 -6.33 -17.74 -1.49
C ASP A 48 -7.38 -16.79 -0.90
N SER A 49 -8.16 -17.27 0.07
CA SER A 49 -9.15 -16.45 0.76
C SER A 49 -8.51 -15.28 1.52
N GLN A 50 -7.34 -15.49 2.14
CA GLN A 50 -6.59 -14.45 2.84
C GLN A 50 -6.05 -13.39 1.87
N VAL A 51 -5.53 -13.78 0.71
CA VAL A 51 -5.06 -12.85 -0.32
C VAL A 51 -6.21 -12.00 -0.85
N ARG A 52 -7.35 -12.61 -1.19
CA ARG A 52 -8.53 -11.88 -1.69
C ARG A 52 -9.07 -10.90 -0.65
N PHE A 53 -9.17 -11.33 0.60
CA PHE A 53 -9.63 -10.45 1.69
C PHE A 53 -8.69 -9.26 1.88
N LEU A 54 -7.38 -9.50 1.98
CA LEU A 54 -6.41 -8.42 2.15
C LEU A 54 -6.38 -7.48 0.93
N GLY A 55 -6.53 -8.04 -0.28
CA GLY A 55 -6.70 -7.29 -1.52
C GLY A 55 -7.90 -6.34 -1.46
N ALA A 56 -9.05 -6.80 -0.95
CA ALA A 56 -10.24 -5.96 -0.79
C ALA A 56 -10.03 -4.83 0.23
N VAL A 57 -9.35 -5.12 1.35
CA VAL A 57 -8.99 -4.11 2.35
C VAL A 57 -8.05 -3.06 1.75
N TRP A 58 -7.04 -3.49 0.98
CA TRP A 58 -6.09 -2.61 0.31
C TRP A 58 -6.76 -1.74 -0.76
N PHE A 59 -7.63 -2.34 -1.57
CA PHE A 59 -8.48 -1.62 -2.52
C PHE A 59 -9.33 -0.55 -1.83
N GLY A 60 -9.98 -0.92 -0.73
CA GLY A 60 -10.79 -0.01 0.08
C GLY A 60 -9.97 1.17 0.63
N LEU A 61 -8.74 0.92 1.08
CA LEU A 61 -7.84 1.99 1.53
C LEU A 61 -7.55 2.99 0.40
N GLY A 62 -7.28 2.50 -0.82
CA GLY A 62 -7.10 3.34 -2.00
C GLY A 62 -8.33 4.20 -2.30
N ALA A 63 -9.53 3.62 -2.21
CA ALA A 63 -10.79 4.36 -2.41
C ALA A 63 -11.00 5.45 -1.34
N ILE A 64 -10.74 5.15 -0.06
CA ILE A 64 -10.83 6.12 1.04
C ILE A 64 -9.89 7.30 0.79
N GLN A 65 -8.65 7.03 0.38
CA GLN A 65 -7.67 8.07 0.07
C GLN A 65 -8.14 9.00 -1.06
N LEU A 66 -8.76 8.47 -2.13
CA LEU A 66 -9.35 9.30 -3.18
C LEU A 66 -10.51 10.16 -2.68
N VAL A 67 -11.32 9.65 -1.75
CA VAL A 67 -12.38 10.45 -1.10
C VAL A 67 -11.77 11.58 -0.28
N CYS A 68 -10.71 11.31 0.50
CA CYS A 68 -10.02 12.32 1.29
C CYS A 68 -9.43 13.45 0.44
N LEU A 69 -9.08 13.19 -0.83
CA LEU A 69 -8.57 14.22 -1.75
C LEU A 69 -9.61 15.27 -2.15
N ARG A 70 -10.91 14.97 -2.05
CA ARG A 70 -11.99 15.92 -2.37
C ARG A 70 -12.01 17.10 -1.39
N ASP A 71 -11.73 16.83 -0.12
CA ASP A 71 -11.64 17.84 0.93
C ASP A 71 -10.61 17.41 2.00
N MET A 72 -9.35 17.75 1.75
CA MET A 72 -8.25 17.41 2.65
C MET A 72 -8.29 18.20 3.96
N HIS A 73 -9.06 19.29 4.05
CA HIS A 73 -9.21 20.03 5.29
C HIS A 73 -10.14 19.25 6.24
N ARG A 74 -11.28 18.79 5.71
CA ARG A 74 -12.23 17.96 6.45
C ARG A 74 -11.68 16.56 6.77
N PHE A 75 -11.00 15.93 5.81
CA PHE A 75 -10.57 14.53 5.91
C PHE A 75 -9.08 14.35 6.26
N GLY A 76 -8.38 15.41 6.67
CA GLY A 76 -6.94 15.38 6.93
C GLY A 76 -6.52 14.32 7.95
N GLY A 77 -7.28 14.16 9.05
CA GLY A 77 -7.02 13.13 10.05
C GLY A 77 -7.18 11.69 9.52
N ILE A 78 -8.21 11.45 8.69
CA ILE A 78 -8.43 10.14 8.06
C ILE A 78 -7.30 9.83 7.09
N LEU A 79 -6.87 10.80 6.27
CA LEU A 79 -5.76 10.62 5.35
C LEU A 79 -4.43 10.35 6.08
N GLN A 80 -4.21 11.01 7.23
CA GLN A 80 -3.06 10.71 8.10
C GLN A 80 -3.10 9.27 8.61
N LEU A 81 -4.27 8.77 9.04
CA LEU A 81 -4.43 7.39 9.46
C LEU A 81 -4.15 6.41 8.32
N CYS A 82 -4.64 6.69 7.09
CA CYS A 82 -4.32 5.87 5.93
C CYS A 82 -2.81 5.76 5.71
N PHE A 83 -2.07 6.87 5.81
CA PHE A 83 -0.61 6.83 5.69
C PHE A 83 0.05 6.00 6.79
N VAL A 84 -0.40 6.10 8.04
CA VAL A 84 0.11 5.27 9.13
C VAL A 84 -0.10 3.77 8.84
N ILE A 85 -1.27 3.39 8.34
CA ILE A 85 -1.56 1.99 7.95
C ILE A 85 -0.59 1.50 6.87
N VAL A 86 -0.28 2.32 5.87
CA VAL A 86 0.69 1.96 4.82
C VAL A 86 2.10 1.80 5.38
N VAL A 87 2.53 2.67 6.30
CA VAL A 87 3.82 2.53 6.99
C VAL A 87 3.90 1.23 7.80
N LEU A 88 2.83 0.88 8.51
CA LEU A 88 2.75 -0.40 9.24
C LEU A 88 2.87 -1.60 8.28
N GLY A 89 2.27 -1.51 7.09
CA GLY A 89 2.46 -2.48 6.01
C GLY A 89 3.92 -2.62 5.58
N GLY A 90 4.63 -1.49 5.39
CA GLY A 90 6.06 -1.48 5.08
C GLY A 90 6.94 -2.08 6.17
N ILE A 91 6.59 -1.86 7.45
CA ILE A 91 7.28 -2.52 8.57
C ILE A 91 7.05 -4.04 8.51
N GLY A 92 5.82 -4.49 8.25
CA GLY A 92 5.50 -5.90 8.01
C GLY A 92 6.35 -6.51 6.88
N ARG A 93 6.47 -5.79 5.77
CA ARG A 93 7.29 -6.19 4.62
C ARG A 93 8.78 -6.27 4.98
N ALA A 94 9.31 -5.29 5.71
CA ALA A 94 10.70 -5.30 6.16
C ALA A 94 10.98 -6.48 7.11
N MET A 95 10.06 -6.77 8.04
CA MET A 95 10.17 -7.96 8.91
C MET A 95 10.20 -9.26 8.11
N SER A 96 9.38 -9.37 7.06
CA SER A 96 9.39 -10.56 6.18
C SER A 96 10.76 -10.77 5.53
N LEU A 97 11.41 -9.71 5.04
CA LEU A 97 12.77 -9.82 4.48
C LEU A 97 13.81 -10.24 5.51
N LEU A 98 13.70 -9.75 6.75
CA LEU A 98 14.61 -10.12 7.82
C LEU A 98 14.43 -11.58 8.26
N GLN A 99 13.20 -12.10 8.21
CA GLN A 99 12.88 -13.46 8.67
C GLN A 99 13.04 -14.52 7.59
N VAL A 100 12.67 -14.20 6.35
CA VAL A 100 12.55 -15.17 5.23
C VAL A 100 13.61 -14.93 4.15
N GLY A 101 14.23 -13.74 4.12
CA GLY A 101 15.23 -13.36 3.14
C GLY A 101 14.67 -12.61 1.93
N TYR A 102 15.55 -12.29 0.98
CA TYR A 102 15.21 -11.54 -0.23
C TYR A 102 14.68 -12.43 -1.35
N PRO A 103 13.76 -11.92 -2.19
CA PRO A 103 13.30 -12.66 -3.37
C PRO A 103 14.46 -12.93 -4.32
N THR A 104 14.59 -14.18 -4.78
CA THR A 104 15.61 -14.57 -5.75
C THR A 104 15.28 -14.13 -7.18
N SER A 105 14.01 -13.82 -7.47
CA SER A 105 13.58 -13.30 -8.76
C SER A 105 13.87 -11.80 -8.89
N GLY A 106 14.38 -11.37 -10.05
CA GLY A 106 14.67 -9.95 -10.32
C GLY A 106 13.43 -9.06 -10.23
N ILE A 107 12.27 -9.57 -10.66
CA ILE A 107 10.97 -8.90 -10.54
C ILE A 107 10.58 -8.76 -9.07
N GLY A 108 10.69 -9.83 -8.27
CA GLY A 108 10.33 -9.81 -6.86
C GLY A 108 11.21 -8.86 -6.04
N SER A 109 12.52 -8.89 -6.26
CA SER A 109 13.46 -7.96 -5.64
C SER A 109 13.10 -6.50 -5.96
N THR A 110 12.84 -6.21 -7.24
CA THR A 110 12.47 -4.87 -7.69
C THR A 110 11.15 -4.42 -7.05
N PHE A 111 10.12 -5.27 -7.09
CA PHE A 111 8.81 -4.99 -6.51
C PHE A 111 8.92 -4.64 -5.02
N ILE A 112 9.61 -5.47 -4.24
CA ILE A 112 9.77 -5.25 -2.81
C ILE A 112 10.56 -3.97 -2.52
N THR A 113 11.65 -3.70 -3.24
CA THR A 113 12.44 -2.48 -3.02
C THR A 113 11.60 -1.23 -3.30
N PHE A 114 10.86 -1.20 -4.41
CA PHE A 114 9.97 -0.07 -4.71
C PHE A 114 8.87 0.09 -3.67
N ALA A 115 8.24 -1.01 -3.24
CA ALA A 115 7.22 -0.99 -2.20
C ALA A 115 7.77 -0.41 -0.89
N LEU A 116 8.93 -0.89 -0.41
CA LEU A 116 9.57 -0.39 0.81
C LEU A 116 9.93 1.09 0.73
N VAL A 117 10.45 1.57 -0.41
CA VAL A 117 10.74 3.01 -0.59
C VAL A 117 9.47 3.85 -0.49
N ILE A 118 8.37 3.38 -1.09
CA ILE A 118 7.08 4.07 -0.99
C ILE A 118 6.58 4.05 0.46
N GLU A 119 6.49 2.87 1.06
CA GLU A 119 5.89 2.62 2.36
C GLU A 119 6.70 3.27 3.51
N LEU A 120 8.03 3.28 3.45
CA LEU A 120 8.91 3.71 4.54
C LEU A 120 9.66 5.03 4.30
N ALA A 121 9.59 5.63 3.10
CA ALA A 121 10.18 6.95 2.85
C ALA A 121 9.17 7.95 2.28
N VAL A 122 8.51 7.62 1.16
CA VAL A 122 7.60 8.56 0.47
C VAL A 122 6.37 8.86 1.33
N VAL A 123 5.74 7.83 1.90
CA VAL A 123 4.53 7.96 2.71
C VAL A 123 4.80 8.69 4.04
N PRO A 124 5.84 8.37 4.83
CA PRO A 124 6.19 9.16 6.01
C PRO A 124 6.46 10.64 5.71
N LEU A 125 7.11 10.94 4.59
CA LEU A 125 7.33 12.31 4.15
C LEU A 125 6.00 13.03 3.85
N ALA A 126 5.10 12.39 3.08
CA ALA A 126 3.78 12.93 2.79
C ALA A 126 2.95 13.14 4.06
N TRP A 127 3.00 12.20 5.01
CA TRP A 127 2.35 12.29 6.32
C TRP A 127 2.88 13.46 7.14
N ALA A 128 4.21 13.60 7.26
CA ALA A 128 4.82 14.68 8.03
C ALA A 128 4.46 16.06 7.46
N MET A 129 4.42 16.18 6.12
CA MET A 129 4.00 17.41 5.46
C MET A 129 2.52 17.71 5.70
N LEU A 130 1.64 16.71 5.60
CA LEU A 130 0.21 16.85 5.87
C LEU A 130 -0.05 17.28 7.31
N ARG A 131 0.62 16.64 8.28
CA ARG A 131 0.48 16.96 9.71
C ARG A 131 0.92 18.38 10.05
N LYS A 132 2.02 18.85 9.45
CA LYS A 132 2.44 20.25 9.61
C LYS A 132 1.38 21.23 9.11
N MET A 133 0.69 20.90 8.02
CA MET A 133 -0.35 21.76 7.45
C MET A 133 -1.61 21.81 8.32
N THR A 134 -2.06 20.69 8.86
CA THR A 134 -3.25 20.66 9.74
C THR A 134 -3.02 21.49 11.00
N LEU A 135 -1.84 21.37 11.63
CA LEU A 135 -1.47 22.13 12.84
C LEU A 135 -1.27 23.64 12.61
N VAL A 136 -1.02 24.07 11.37
CA VAL A 136 -0.94 25.50 11.01
C VAL A 136 -2.33 26.07 10.73
N GLY A 137 -3.22 25.26 10.16
CA GLY A 137 -4.63 25.63 9.92
C GLY A 137 -5.40 25.85 11.22
N GLU A 138 -5.17 25.03 12.24
CA GLU A 138 -5.82 25.16 13.57
C GLU A 138 -5.36 26.39 14.38
N ARG A 139 -4.28 27.06 13.95
CA ARG A 139 -3.72 28.25 14.64
C ARG A 139 -4.16 29.58 14.04
N LYS A 140 -4.98 29.58 12.99
CA LYS A 140 -5.56 30.78 12.37
C LYS A 140 -7.06 30.83 12.65
#